data_AF-D8PFS4-F1
#
_entry.id   AF-D8PFS4-F1
#
_cell.length_a   1.000
_cell.length_b   1.000
_cell.length_c   1.000
_cell.angle_alpha   90.00
_cell.angle_beta   90.00
_cell.angle_gamma   90.00
#
_symmetry.space_group_name_H-M   'P 1'
#
loop_
_entity.id
_entity.type
_entity.pdbx_description
1 polymer ?
#
loop_
_entity_poly.entity_id
_entity_poly.type
_entity_poly.pdbx_seq_one_letter_code
_entity_poly.pdbx_strand_id
1 'polypeptide(L)'
;MTKLDPSMPVMALKAGVLCAILLSPLASTAAPISFNFGGSVDSVHGGVFTAGGTGTNGFSSSLPMKGSFTFNSSTPDSNGGALIGRYNGTIQNLTVTVGNYTATYNPGSSFIRVENNPGVGSTYHVEVTNLSGPSVNGRAPSSFEITLENPTGTAFANDHLPTTPPSLSSFASSSWRLIFGGVGHRVQGGLTSLVPLPAAVWLFGAGLIALVGLGSRGLVTRKES
;
A
#
# COMPACT_ATOMS: atom_id res chain seq x y z
N MET A 1 -4.64 -84.76 -24.85
CA MET A 1 -6.05 -85.15 -25.04
C MET A 1 -6.80 -84.70 -23.80
N THR A 2 -7.66 -83.68 -23.94
CA THR A 2 -8.79 -83.26 -23.05
C THR A 2 -8.43 -82.89 -21.59
N LYS A 3 -8.82 -81.75 -21.00
CA LYS A 3 -10.11 -81.05 -21.09
C LYS A 3 -10.01 -79.65 -20.41
N LEU A 4 -10.41 -78.58 -21.10
CA LEU A 4 -10.95 -77.33 -20.51
C LEU A 4 -12.30 -77.66 -19.83
N ASP A 5 -12.76 -77.03 -18.74
CA ASP A 5 -13.22 -75.63 -18.66
C ASP A 5 -13.86 -75.37 -17.23
N PRO A 6 -14.61 -74.29 -16.91
CA PRO A 6 -14.20 -73.12 -16.10
C PRO A 6 -15.12 -72.83 -14.86
N SER A 7 -14.78 -71.84 -14.02
CA SER A 7 -15.74 -71.01 -13.22
C SER A 7 -14.98 -70.03 -12.30
N MET A 8 -14.89 -68.74 -12.69
CA MET A 8 -15.69 -67.60 -12.17
C MET A 8 -15.06 -66.86 -10.96
N PRO A 9 -15.34 -65.56 -10.79
CA PRO A 9 -14.33 -64.53 -10.55
C PRO A 9 -14.26 -64.08 -9.08
N VAL A 10 -13.07 -63.68 -8.62
CA VAL A 10 -12.93 -62.92 -7.37
C VAL A 10 -12.53 -61.49 -7.70
N MET A 11 -13.49 -60.61 -7.45
CA MET A 11 -13.43 -59.16 -7.49
C MET A 11 -12.85 -58.66 -6.16
N ALA A 12 -11.74 -57.91 -6.20
CA ALA A 12 -11.24 -56.91 -5.23
C ALA A 12 -9.73 -56.77 -5.51
N LEU A 13 -9.10 -55.60 -5.56
CA LEU A 13 -9.19 -54.46 -4.65
C LEU A 13 -8.51 -53.26 -5.36
N LYS A 14 -9.14 -52.09 -5.31
CA LYS A 14 -8.54 -50.83 -5.77
C LYS A 14 -7.39 -50.46 -4.84
N ALA A 15 -6.18 -50.29 -5.39
CA ALA A 15 -5.09 -49.51 -4.81
C ALA A 15 -4.57 -48.64 -5.97
N GLY A 16 -4.85 -47.35 -6.04
CA GLY A 16 -4.53 -46.37 -5.01
C GLY A 16 -3.17 -45.75 -5.32
N VAL A 17 -2.98 -45.20 -6.53
CA VAL A 17 -1.81 -44.37 -6.83
C VAL A 17 -2.02 -43.03 -6.14
N LEU A 18 -1.49 -42.97 -4.92
CA LEU A 18 -1.38 -41.76 -4.13
C LEU A 18 -0.44 -40.80 -4.90
N CYS A 19 -1.02 -39.85 -5.61
CA CYS A 19 -0.26 -38.73 -6.17
C CYS A 19 0.20 -37.88 -4.98
N ALA A 20 1.42 -38.16 -4.49
CA ALA A 20 2.06 -37.34 -3.48
C ALA A 20 2.35 -35.97 -4.10
N ILE A 21 1.41 -35.04 -3.94
CA ILE A 21 1.64 -33.63 -4.18
C ILE A 21 2.69 -33.21 -3.15
N LEU A 22 3.92 -33.07 -3.62
CA LEU A 22 4.98 -32.39 -2.89
C LEU A 22 4.50 -30.97 -2.64
N LEU A 23 3.89 -30.75 -1.47
CA LEU A 23 3.68 -29.42 -0.91
C LEU A 23 5.08 -28.91 -0.54
N SER A 24 5.81 -28.40 -1.53
CA SER A 24 6.89 -27.46 -1.25
C SER A 24 6.26 -26.35 -0.40
N PRO A 25 6.80 -26.01 0.78
CA PRO A 25 6.35 -24.81 1.46
C PRO A 25 6.60 -23.67 0.49
N LEU A 26 5.53 -23.14 -0.10
CA LEU A 26 5.60 -21.86 -0.78
C LEU A 26 6.18 -20.92 0.28
N ALA A 27 7.39 -20.44 0.05
CA ALA A 27 7.91 -19.33 0.83
C ALA A 27 6.80 -18.28 0.78
N SER A 28 6.19 -17.99 1.93
CA SER A 28 5.25 -16.89 2.06
C SER A 28 6.10 -15.64 1.92
N THR A 29 6.46 -15.28 0.69
CA THR A 29 7.04 -13.99 0.38
C THR A 29 5.98 -12.99 0.77
N ALA A 30 6.21 -12.23 1.84
CA ALA A 30 5.26 -11.23 2.27
C ALA A 30 4.94 -10.32 1.09
N ALA A 31 3.64 -10.27 0.78
CA ALA A 31 3.17 -9.45 -0.32
C ALA A 31 3.35 -7.97 0.06
N PRO A 32 3.76 -7.12 -0.89
CA PRO A 32 3.68 -5.68 -0.70
C PRO A 32 2.23 -5.31 -0.35
N ILE A 33 2.06 -4.53 0.71
CA ILE A 33 0.75 -4.05 1.16
C ILE A 33 0.60 -2.62 0.68
N SER A 34 -0.54 -2.31 0.06
CA SER A 34 -0.84 -1.00 -0.50
C SER A 34 -2.08 -0.40 0.13
N PHE A 35 -1.98 0.85 0.60
CA PHE A 35 -3.11 1.63 1.11
C PHE A 35 -3.35 2.85 0.23
N ASN A 36 -4.62 3.18 0.02
CA ASN A 36 -5.07 4.44 -0.53
C ASN A 36 -5.50 5.36 0.59
N PHE A 37 -5.19 6.64 0.45
CA PHE A 37 -5.59 7.67 1.38
C PHE A 37 -6.20 8.86 0.65
N GLY A 38 -7.09 9.55 1.34
CA GLY A 38 -7.75 10.76 0.84
C GLY A 38 -8.01 11.73 1.97
N GLY A 39 -8.16 13.01 1.62
CA GLY A 39 -8.36 14.09 2.58
C GLY A 39 -8.53 15.44 1.89
N SER A 40 -8.32 16.49 2.66
CA SER A 40 -8.33 17.87 2.18
C SER A 40 -7.22 18.69 2.82
N VAL A 41 -6.88 19.81 2.21
CA VAL A 41 -5.99 20.82 2.78
C VAL A 41 -6.75 21.68 3.78
N ASP A 42 -6.27 21.75 5.01
CA ASP A 42 -6.83 22.64 6.03
C ASP A 42 -6.05 23.95 6.09
N SER A 43 -4.72 23.87 5.98
CA SER A 43 -3.86 25.05 6.03
C SER A 43 -2.59 24.89 5.19
N VAL A 44 -2.09 26.03 4.73
CA VAL A 44 -0.86 26.15 3.95
C VAL A 44 0.04 27.17 4.62
N HIS A 45 1.32 26.85 4.76
CA HIS A 45 2.29 27.66 5.50
C HIS A 45 3.48 28.04 4.61
N GLY A 46 3.93 29.28 4.78
CA GLY A 46 5.13 29.81 4.13
C GLY A 46 4.98 30.04 2.62
N GLY A 47 6.10 30.07 1.90
CA GLY A 47 6.19 30.47 0.48
C GLY A 47 5.55 29.52 -0.53
N VAL A 48 4.86 28.46 -0.11
CA VAL A 48 4.06 27.61 -1.01
C VAL A 48 2.57 28.01 -1.03
N PHE A 49 2.15 28.93 -0.15
CA PHE A 49 0.82 29.53 -0.20
C PHE A 49 0.70 30.48 -1.39
N THR A 50 -0.42 30.39 -2.09
CA THR A 50 -0.82 31.34 -3.13
C THR A 50 -2.33 31.46 -3.10
N ALA A 51 -2.86 32.69 -3.01
CA ALA A 51 -4.30 32.90 -3.01
C ALA A 51 -4.93 32.35 -4.29
N GLY A 52 -5.96 31.50 -4.16
CA GLY A 52 -6.56 30.80 -5.30
C GLY A 52 -5.67 29.71 -5.92
N GLY A 53 -4.59 29.31 -5.24
CA GLY A 53 -3.68 28.25 -5.67
C GLY A 53 -4.40 26.91 -5.80
N THR A 54 -4.07 26.17 -6.85
CA THR A 54 -4.69 24.88 -7.22
C THR A 54 -3.75 23.68 -7.05
N GLY A 55 -2.52 23.92 -6.60
CA GLY A 55 -1.45 22.95 -6.46
C GLY A 55 -0.16 23.44 -7.12
N THR A 56 -0.05 23.26 -8.44
CA THR A 56 1.17 23.56 -9.23
C THR A 56 1.54 25.04 -9.25
N ASN A 57 0.54 25.93 -9.17
CA ASN A 57 0.74 27.39 -9.09
C ASN A 57 0.76 27.92 -7.64
N GLY A 58 0.93 27.04 -6.66
CA GLY A 58 0.75 27.34 -5.24
C GLY A 58 -0.49 26.68 -4.66
N PHE A 59 -0.55 26.63 -3.33
CA PHE A 59 -1.63 25.96 -2.61
C PHE A 59 -2.52 26.96 -1.89
N SER A 60 -3.79 26.59 -1.78
CA SER A 60 -4.80 27.23 -0.92
C SER A 60 -5.51 26.17 -0.06
N SER A 61 -6.38 26.60 0.85
CA SER A 61 -7.18 25.67 1.66
C SER A 61 -8.26 24.97 0.83
N SER A 62 -8.82 23.89 1.38
CA SER A 62 -9.89 23.08 0.77
C SER A 62 -9.53 22.35 -0.52
N LEU A 63 -8.25 22.31 -0.92
CA LEU A 63 -7.83 21.49 -2.05
C LEU A 63 -8.00 20.00 -1.69
N PRO A 64 -8.54 19.18 -2.60
CA PRO A 64 -8.64 17.74 -2.37
C PRO A 64 -7.24 17.13 -2.36
N MET A 65 -7.01 16.22 -1.42
CA MET A 65 -5.80 15.41 -1.35
C MET A 65 -6.16 13.95 -1.56
N LYS A 66 -5.39 13.24 -2.37
CA LYS A 66 -5.45 11.79 -2.52
C LYS A 66 -4.06 11.22 -2.74
N GLY A 67 -3.89 9.95 -2.41
CA GLY A 67 -2.64 9.28 -2.69
C GLY A 67 -2.69 7.81 -2.35
N SER A 68 -1.54 7.18 -2.49
CA SER A 68 -1.34 5.78 -2.15
C SER A 68 0.09 5.55 -1.73
N PHE A 69 0.30 4.62 -0.80
CA PHE A 69 1.64 4.12 -0.50
C PHE A 69 1.63 2.59 -0.42
N THR A 70 2.78 2.00 -0.73
CA THR A 70 3.03 0.56 -0.70
C THR A 70 4.25 0.29 0.15
N PHE A 71 4.19 -0.72 1.01
CA PHE A 71 5.27 -1.07 1.91
C PHE A 71 5.50 -2.57 2.01
N ASN A 72 6.69 -2.94 2.47
CA ASN A 72 7.06 -4.32 2.73
C ASN A 72 6.58 -4.75 4.12
N SER A 73 5.55 -5.60 4.18
CA SER A 73 5.02 -6.10 5.45
C SER A 73 5.96 -7.06 6.20
N SER A 74 7.05 -7.51 5.56
CA SER A 74 8.12 -8.29 6.20
C SER A 74 9.27 -7.46 6.73
N THR A 75 9.23 -6.12 6.65
CA THR A 75 10.29 -5.30 7.26
C THR A 75 10.37 -5.62 8.75
N PRO A 76 11.54 -6.04 9.27
CA PRO A 76 11.69 -6.30 10.70
C PRO A 76 11.54 -5.03 11.52
N ASP A 77 11.03 -5.17 12.72
CA ASP A 77 11.08 -4.10 13.70
C ASP A 77 12.54 -3.80 14.08
N SER A 78 12.92 -2.53 13.97
CA SER A 78 14.25 -2.04 14.36
C SER A 78 14.30 -1.53 15.80
N ASN A 79 13.15 -1.46 16.47
CA ASN A 79 13.05 -1.16 17.89
C ASN A 79 12.79 -2.46 18.67
N GLY A 80 13.48 -2.65 19.79
CA GLY A 80 13.33 -3.86 20.61
C GLY A 80 12.25 -3.76 21.70
N GLY A 81 11.58 -2.62 21.84
CA GLY A 81 10.58 -2.38 22.87
C GLY A 81 9.18 -2.79 22.42
N ALA A 82 8.47 -3.56 23.25
CA ALA A 82 7.15 -4.13 22.94
C ALA A 82 5.97 -3.13 22.80
N LEU A 83 6.24 -1.83 22.85
CA LEU A 83 5.24 -0.76 22.74
C LEU A 83 5.47 0.13 21.52
N ILE A 84 6.63 0.02 20.86
CA ILE A 84 7.04 0.91 19.79
C ILE A 84 7.70 0.08 18.70
N GLY A 85 6.99 -0.09 17.61
CA GLY A 85 7.50 -0.71 16.40
C GLY A 85 7.99 0.34 15.43
N ARG A 86 9.22 0.18 14.94
CA ARG A 86 9.82 1.06 13.94
C ARG A 86 10.34 0.27 12.75
N TYR A 87 9.73 0.50 11.60
CA TYR A 87 9.99 -0.22 10.35
C TYR A 87 10.70 0.70 9.35
N ASN A 88 12.02 0.76 9.43
CA ASN A 88 12.83 1.63 8.57
C ASN A 88 12.95 1.06 7.15
N GLY A 89 12.91 1.92 6.13
CA GLY A 89 13.02 1.55 4.72
C GLY A 89 11.87 0.67 4.21
N THR A 90 10.75 0.62 4.93
CA THR A 90 9.62 -0.27 4.58
C THR A 90 8.81 0.24 3.38
N ILE A 91 8.73 1.56 3.18
CA ILE A 91 7.97 2.16 2.08
C ILE A 91 8.69 1.91 0.76
N GLN A 92 8.02 1.23 -0.17
CA GLN A 92 8.54 0.93 -1.50
C GLN A 92 8.13 2.02 -2.50
N ASN A 93 6.88 2.46 -2.44
CA ASN A 93 6.32 3.46 -3.35
C ASN A 93 5.36 4.36 -2.58
N LEU A 94 5.31 5.64 -2.95
CA LEU A 94 4.30 6.57 -2.47
C LEU A 94 4.01 7.60 -3.57
N THR A 95 2.74 7.96 -3.72
CA THR A 95 2.30 9.07 -4.56
C THR A 95 1.26 9.87 -3.80
N VAL A 96 1.39 11.18 -3.84
CA VAL A 96 0.43 12.12 -3.26
C VAL A 96 0.07 13.17 -4.31
N THR A 97 -1.22 13.43 -4.43
CA THR A 97 -1.79 14.46 -5.29
C THR A 97 -2.61 15.42 -4.44
N VAL A 98 -2.32 16.72 -4.55
CA VAL A 98 -3.05 17.80 -3.86
C VAL A 98 -3.53 18.79 -4.92
N GLY A 99 -4.83 18.87 -5.14
CA GLY A 99 -5.39 19.58 -6.30
C GLY A 99 -4.83 19.01 -7.60
N ASN A 100 -4.11 19.82 -8.39
CA ASN A 100 -3.40 19.39 -9.60
C ASN A 100 -1.90 19.10 -9.38
N TYR A 101 -1.37 19.29 -8.17
CA TYR A 101 0.01 19.00 -7.82
C TYR A 101 0.20 17.52 -7.55
N THR A 102 1.27 16.90 -8.05
CA THR A 102 1.62 15.51 -7.72
C THR A 102 3.08 15.42 -7.32
N ALA A 103 3.33 14.69 -6.23
CA ALA A 103 4.66 14.28 -5.81
C ALA A 103 4.74 12.76 -5.61
N THR A 104 5.88 12.19 -5.94
CA THR A 104 6.17 10.77 -5.84
C THR A 104 7.40 10.54 -4.99
N TYR A 105 7.40 9.47 -4.21
CA TYR A 105 8.57 9.07 -3.45
C TYR A 105 9.64 8.51 -4.40
N ASN A 106 10.84 9.11 -4.34
CA ASN A 106 12.04 8.50 -4.88
C ASN A 106 12.74 7.76 -3.73
N PRO A 107 13.20 6.51 -3.93
CA PRO A 107 13.84 5.74 -2.88
C PRO A 107 14.87 6.56 -2.10
N GLY A 108 14.68 6.60 -0.78
CA GLY A 108 15.36 7.49 0.17
C GLY A 108 15.07 7.03 1.60
N SER A 109 15.19 7.92 2.60
CA SER A 109 14.80 7.55 3.96
C SER A 109 13.29 7.44 4.05
N SER A 110 12.80 6.37 4.68
CA SER A 110 11.38 6.19 4.97
C SER A 110 11.23 5.33 6.21
N PHE A 111 10.11 5.48 6.91
CA PHE A 111 9.75 4.53 7.96
C PHE A 111 8.24 4.57 8.24
N ILE A 112 7.77 3.48 8.83
CA ILE A 112 6.49 3.44 9.54
C ILE A 112 6.80 3.24 11.02
N ARG A 113 6.16 4.02 11.89
CA ARG A 113 6.20 3.87 13.34
C ARG A 113 4.81 3.55 13.85
N VAL A 114 4.70 2.52 14.68
CA VAL A 114 3.48 2.13 15.37
C VAL A 114 3.77 2.16 16.86
N GLU A 115 3.05 3.00 17.57
CA GLU A 115 3.13 3.07 19.02
C GLU A 115 1.83 2.57 19.61
N ASN A 116 1.94 1.63 20.54
CA ASN A 116 0.85 1.14 21.34
C ASN A 116 1.21 1.28 22.81
N ASN A 117 0.92 2.44 23.43
CA ASN A 117 1.10 2.65 24.85
C ASN A 117 -0.27 2.71 25.55
N PRO A 118 -0.78 1.58 26.08
CA PRO A 118 -2.06 1.54 26.78
C PRO A 118 -2.13 2.58 27.90
N GLY A 119 -3.17 3.43 27.89
CA GLY A 119 -3.38 4.46 28.91
C GLY A 119 -2.52 5.73 28.76
N VAL A 120 -1.61 5.79 27.78
CA VAL A 120 -0.79 6.99 27.48
C VAL A 120 -1.10 7.54 26.09
N GLY A 121 -1.17 6.65 25.09
CA GLY A 121 -1.48 7.01 23.72
C GLY A 121 -0.95 6.02 22.69
N SER A 122 -1.63 5.94 21.55
CA SER A 122 -1.19 5.21 20.38
C SER A 122 -0.94 6.18 19.23
N THR A 123 0.11 5.93 18.47
CA THR A 123 0.49 6.74 17.31
C THR A 123 0.72 5.84 16.11
N TYR A 124 0.18 6.21 14.96
CA TYR A 124 0.58 5.65 13.67
C TYR A 124 1.22 6.76 12.86
N HIS A 125 2.50 6.60 12.53
CA HIS A 125 3.24 7.60 11.79
C HIS A 125 3.91 7.00 10.56
N VAL A 126 3.69 7.61 9.41
CA VAL A 126 4.37 7.27 8.15
C VAL A 126 5.18 8.48 7.75
N GLU A 127 6.45 8.28 7.44
CA GLU A 127 7.32 9.33 6.92
C GLU A 127 8.08 8.82 5.70
N VAL A 128 8.13 9.65 4.66
CA VAL A 128 9.05 9.50 3.54
C VAL A 128 9.81 10.79 3.33
N THR A 129 11.10 10.67 3.04
CA THR A 129 11.93 11.77 2.54
C THR A 129 12.24 11.55 1.07
N ASN A 130 12.86 12.53 0.42
CA ASN A 130 13.26 12.45 -0.99
C ASN A 130 12.05 12.34 -1.95
N LEU A 131 11.08 13.24 -1.81
CA LEU A 131 10.01 13.37 -2.78
C LEU A 131 10.50 14.04 -4.08
N SER A 132 9.91 13.63 -5.19
CA SER A 132 10.06 14.26 -6.50
C SER A 132 8.72 14.83 -6.94
N GLY A 133 8.75 16.03 -7.51
CA GLY A 133 7.59 16.72 -8.03
C GLY A 133 7.96 18.12 -8.51
N PRO A 134 7.05 18.84 -9.19
CA PRO A 134 7.29 20.21 -9.59
C PRO A 134 7.65 21.09 -8.39
N SER A 135 8.49 22.10 -8.64
CA SER A 135 8.72 23.14 -7.62
C SER A 135 7.54 24.11 -7.57
N VAL A 136 7.12 24.47 -6.37
CA VAL A 136 6.10 25.51 -6.13
C VAL A 136 6.81 26.75 -5.60
N ASN A 137 6.72 27.86 -6.33
CA ASN A 137 7.43 29.11 -5.99
C ASN A 137 8.93 28.90 -5.73
N GLY A 138 9.58 28.09 -6.57
CA GLY A 138 11.01 27.76 -6.47
C GLY A 138 11.36 26.72 -5.39
N ARG A 139 10.36 26.09 -4.74
CA ARG A 139 10.57 25.11 -3.67
C ARG A 139 10.20 23.71 -4.12
N ALA A 140 11.15 22.79 -4.10
CA ALA A 140 10.91 21.38 -4.36
C ALA A 140 10.24 20.70 -3.15
N PRO A 141 9.42 19.65 -3.36
CA PRO A 141 8.92 18.83 -2.26
C PRO A 141 10.08 18.09 -1.59
N SER A 142 10.03 17.94 -0.27
CA SER A 142 11.10 17.29 0.51
C SER A 142 10.65 16.00 1.17
N SER A 143 9.50 16.03 1.85
CA SER A 143 9.01 14.91 2.64
C SER A 143 7.49 14.93 2.74
N PHE A 144 6.91 13.75 3.00
CA PHE A 144 5.50 13.58 3.26
C PHE A 144 5.30 12.72 4.49
N GLU A 145 4.30 13.10 5.28
CA GLU A 145 4.00 12.50 6.55
C GLU A 145 2.50 12.24 6.71
N ILE A 146 2.17 11.14 7.36
CA ILE A 146 0.84 10.86 7.91
C ILE A 146 1.01 10.60 9.40
N THR A 147 0.16 11.22 10.22
CA THR A 147 0.14 11.02 11.67
C THR A 147 -1.29 10.81 12.14
N LEU A 148 -1.52 9.66 12.77
CA LEU A 148 -2.77 9.31 13.45
C LEU A 148 -2.49 9.18 14.94
N GLU A 149 -3.29 9.84 15.77
CA GLU A 149 -3.09 9.89 17.23
C GLU A 149 -4.36 9.47 17.97
N ASN A 150 -4.20 8.53 18.90
CA ASN A 150 -5.23 8.12 19.83
C ASN A 150 -4.72 8.33 21.26
N PRO A 151 -5.23 9.32 22.01
CA PRO A 151 -4.71 9.61 23.35
C PRO A 151 -5.05 8.55 24.40
N THR A 152 -5.92 7.59 24.10
CA THR A 152 -6.34 6.55 25.04
C THR A 152 -5.42 5.31 25.02
N GLY A 153 -4.60 5.15 23.99
CA GLY A 153 -3.75 3.97 23.83
C GLY A 153 -4.51 2.70 23.41
N THR A 154 -5.67 2.83 22.75
CA THR A 154 -6.57 1.70 22.43
C THR A 154 -6.69 1.43 20.94
N ALA A 155 -6.01 2.20 20.09
CA ALA A 155 -6.12 2.06 18.64
C ALA A 155 -5.44 0.79 18.09
N PHE A 156 -4.50 0.23 18.85
CA PHE A 156 -3.74 -0.96 18.46
C PHE A 156 -3.73 -2.01 19.55
N ALA A 157 -3.63 -3.28 19.14
CA ALA A 157 -3.42 -4.40 20.06
C ALA A 157 -1.94 -4.67 20.32
N ASN A 158 -1.06 -4.28 19.40
CA ASN A 158 0.39 -4.45 19.45
C ASN A 158 1.06 -3.35 18.61
N ASP A 159 2.38 -3.38 18.54
CA ASP A 159 3.23 -2.46 17.78
C ASP A 159 3.65 -3.03 16.41
N HIS A 160 3.00 -4.12 15.97
CA HIS A 160 3.31 -4.74 14.70
C HIS A 160 2.85 -3.86 13.53
N LEU A 161 3.55 -3.98 12.40
CA LEU A 161 3.18 -3.30 11.17
C LEU A 161 1.79 -3.77 10.68
N PRO A 162 0.78 -2.88 10.58
CA PRO A 162 -0.58 -3.31 10.25
C PRO A 162 -0.67 -3.76 8.80
N THR A 163 -1.20 -4.97 8.55
CA THR A 163 -1.47 -5.47 7.20
C THR A 163 -2.82 -5.01 6.65
N THR A 164 -3.66 -4.44 7.52
CA THR A 164 -4.92 -3.77 7.16
C THR A 164 -4.85 -2.31 7.58
N PRO A 165 -5.46 -1.38 6.83
CA PRO A 165 -5.52 0.02 7.20
C PRO A 165 -6.08 0.20 8.62
N PRO A 166 -5.41 1.00 9.48
CA PRO A 166 -6.00 1.43 10.74
C PRO A 166 -7.29 2.22 10.48
N SER A 167 -8.33 1.97 11.28
CA SER A 167 -9.58 2.74 11.16
C SER A 167 -9.34 4.17 11.63
N LEU A 168 -9.63 5.17 10.78
CA LEU A 168 -9.50 6.58 11.16
C LEU A 168 -10.39 6.94 12.36
N SER A 169 -11.52 6.26 12.55
CA SER A 169 -12.42 6.48 13.70
C SER A 169 -11.82 6.05 15.04
N SER A 170 -10.75 5.24 15.03
CA SER A 170 -10.03 4.84 16.23
C SER A 170 -9.05 5.92 16.71
N PHE A 171 -8.85 6.99 15.95
CA PHE A 171 -7.92 8.07 16.27
C PHE A 171 -8.69 9.36 16.52
N ALA A 172 -8.25 10.13 17.52
CA ALA A 172 -8.80 11.45 17.81
C ALA A 172 -8.31 12.51 16.80
N SER A 173 -7.13 12.29 16.23
CA SER A 173 -6.53 13.13 15.19
C SER A 173 -6.02 12.25 14.06
N SER A 174 -6.28 12.67 12.82
CA SER A 174 -5.83 12.01 11.59
C SER A 174 -5.37 13.08 10.61
N SER A 175 -4.05 13.28 10.53
CA SER A 175 -3.46 14.40 9.79
C SER A 175 -2.41 13.93 8.78
N TRP A 176 -2.19 14.76 7.77
CA TRP A 176 -1.14 14.59 6.79
C TRP A 176 -0.41 15.91 6.56
N ARG A 177 0.84 15.80 6.10
CA ARG A 177 1.67 16.95 5.78
C ARG A 177 2.55 16.68 4.58
N LEU A 178 2.57 17.61 3.63
CA LEU A 178 3.53 17.69 2.55
C LEU A 178 4.48 18.87 2.83
N ILE A 179 5.77 18.59 2.94
CA ILE A 179 6.80 19.55 3.29
C ILE A 179 7.61 19.89 2.04
N PHE A 180 7.99 21.17 1.92
CA PHE A 180 8.81 21.68 0.84
C PHE A 180 10.14 22.21 1.39
N GLY A 181 11.14 22.28 0.52
CA GLY A 181 12.49 22.75 0.86
C GLY A 181 12.49 24.12 1.56
N GLY A 182 13.26 24.20 2.65
CA GLY A 182 13.37 25.36 3.54
C GLY A 182 12.49 25.24 4.80
N VAL A 183 12.69 26.14 5.76
CA VAL A 183 11.97 26.09 7.05
C VAL A 183 10.56 26.68 6.92
N GLY A 184 9.55 25.96 7.39
CA GLY A 184 8.19 26.47 7.53
C GLY A 184 7.32 26.41 6.27
N HIS A 185 7.76 25.74 5.20
CA HIS A 185 7.01 25.58 3.96
C HIS A 185 6.29 24.25 3.92
N ARG A 186 4.97 24.26 4.09
CA ARG A 186 4.19 23.02 4.14
C ARG A 186 2.73 23.21 3.75
N VAL A 187 2.14 22.13 3.28
CA VAL A 187 0.71 21.95 3.08
C VAL A 187 0.26 20.86 4.04
N GLN A 188 -0.82 21.08 4.79
CA GLN A 188 -1.30 20.10 5.77
C GLN A 188 -2.82 20.08 5.85
N GLY A 189 -3.37 18.96 6.29
CA GLY A 189 -4.78 18.86 6.61
C GLY A 189 -5.20 17.50 7.16
N GLY A 190 -6.50 17.28 7.20
CA GLY A 190 -7.11 16.06 7.71
C GLY A 190 -7.20 14.94 6.67
N LEU A 191 -7.07 13.70 7.15
CA LEU A 191 -7.44 12.50 6.39
C LEU A 191 -8.94 12.20 6.56
N THR A 192 -9.59 11.88 5.46
CA THR A 192 -11.01 11.46 5.42
C THR A 192 -11.18 9.99 5.05
N SER A 193 -10.16 9.37 4.44
CA SER A 193 -10.18 7.95 4.11
C SER A 193 -8.78 7.33 4.17
N LEU A 194 -8.72 6.08 4.62
CA LEU A 194 -7.56 5.21 4.57
C LEU A 194 -8.06 3.78 4.35
N VAL A 195 -7.88 3.24 3.15
CA VAL A 195 -8.52 2.00 2.70
C VAL A 195 -7.53 1.09 1.95
N PRO A 196 -7.77 -0.22 1.90
CA PRO A 196 -6.90 -1.12 1.15
C PRO A 196 -7.00 -0.79 -0.34
N LEU A 197 -5.88 -0.88 -1.07
CA LEU A 197 -5.94 -0.87 -2.53
C LEU A 197 -6.47 -2.25 -2.99
N PRO A 198 -7.61 -2.34 -3.70
CA PRO A 198 -8.15 -3.65 -4.09
C PRO A 198 -7.17 -4.38 -5.00
N ALA A 199 -6.75 -5.59 -4.63
CA ALA A 199 -5.89 -6.45 -5.46
C ALA A 199 -6.48 -6.70 -6.86
N ALA A 200 -7.80 -6.56 -6.99
CA ALA A 200 -8.53 -6.61 -8.25
C ALA A 200 -8.04 -5.58 -9.29
N VAL A 201 -7.50 -4.43 -8.89
CA VAL A 201 -6.95 -3.42 -9.83
C VAL A 201 -5.76 -4.00 -10.61
N TRP A 202 -4.88 -4.75 -9.93
CA TRP A 202 -3.74 -5.41 -10.55
C TRP A 202 -4.18 -6.59 -11.43
N LEU A 203 -5.13 -7.39 -10.94
CA LEU A 203 -5.66 -8.55 -11.66
C LEU A 203 -6.43 -8.15 -12.92
N PHE A 204 -7.17 -7.05 -12.89
CA PHE A 204 -7.88 -6.55 -14.07
C PHE A 204 -6.90 -6.01 -15.12
N GLY A 205 -5.87 -5.28 -14.69
CA GLY A 205 -4.82 -4.80 -15.59
C GLY A 205 -4.05 -5.93 -16.27
N ALA A 206 -3.57 -6.90 -15.49
CA ALA A 206 -2.86 -8.07 -16.02
C ALA A 206 -3.77 -8.96 -16.89
N GLY A 207 -5.03 -9.15 -16.47
CA GLY A 207 -6.02 -9.93 -17.19
C GLY A 207 -6.39 -9.33 -18.56
N LEU A 208 -6.54 -8.01 -18.64
CA LEU A 208 -6.83 -7.34 -19.91
C LEU A 208 -5.66 -7.46 -20.91
N ILE A 209 -4.42 -7.30 -20.43
CA ILE A 209 -3.22 -7.46 -21.28
C ILE A 209 -3.11 -8.90 -21.80
N ALA A 210 -3.34 -9.89 -20.94
CA ALA A 210 -3.35 -11.29 -21.35
C ALA A 210 -4.42 -11.58 -22.41
N LEU A 211 -5.62 -10.97 -22.30
CA LEU A 211 -6.71 -11.15 -23.26
C LEU A 211 -6.42 -10.48 -24.61
N VAL A 212 -5.84 -9.28 -24.63
CA VAL A 212 -5.41 -8.60 -25.88
C VAL A 212 -4.28 -9.39 -26.57
N GLY A 213 -3.36 -9.95 -25.79
CA GLY A 213 -2.31 -10.85 -26.30
C GLY A 213 -2.86 -12.15 -26.90
N LEU A 214 -3.92 -12.72 -26.33
CA LEU A 214 -4.59 -13.90 -26.89
C LEU A 214 -5.46 -13.59 -28.12
N GLY A 215 -6.14 -12.45 -28.16
CA GLY A 215 -7.05 -12.07 -29.24
C GLY A 215 -6.36 -11.75 -30.57
N SER A 216 -5.09 -11.34 -30.55
CA SER A 216 -4.32 -11.01 -31.76
C SER A 216 -3.79 -12.23 -32.54
N ARG A 217 -3.86 -13.44 -31.97
CA ARG A 217 -3.42 -14.68 -32.63
C ARG A 217 -4.53 -15.43 -33.39
N GLY A 218 -5.78 -14.94 -33.35
CA GLY A 218 -6.94 -15.60 -33.96
C GLY A 218 -7.31 -15.15 -35.38
N LEU A 219 -6.63 -14.15 -35.96
CA LEU A 219 -7.01 -13.56 -37.27
C LEU A 219 -6.00 -13.81 -38.41
N VAL A 220 -4.93 -14.57 -38.19
CA VAL A 220 -3.99 -14.96 -39.25
C VAL A 220 -4.16 -16.44 -39.58
N THR A 221 -5.29 -16.80 -40.18
CA THR A 221 -5.46 -18.05 -40.96
C THR A 221 -6.79 -18.02 -41.71
N ARG A 222 -6.91 -17.12 -42.70
CA ARG A 222 -7.80 -17.37 -43.84
C ARG A 222 -7.35 -16.60 -45.07
N LYS A 223 -6.29 -17.08 -45.70
CA LYS A 223 -6.14 -16.95 -47.16
C LYS A 223 -5.22 -18.05 -47.66
N GLU A 224 -5.71 -18.73 -48.70
CA GLU A 224 -5.04 -19.74 -49.55
C GLU A 224 -4.98 -21.13 -48.88
N SER A 225 -5.54 -22.21 -49.43
CA SER A 225 -6.02 -22.54 -50.77
C SER A 225 -7.17 -23.56 -50.69
#